data_AF-A0A3Q0CLZ5-F1
#
_entry.id   AF-A0A3Q0CLZ5-F1
#
_cell.length_a   1.000
_cell.length_b   1.000
_cell.length_c   1.000
_cell.angle_alpha   90.00
_cell.angle_beta   90.00
_cell.angle_gamma   90.00
#
_symmetry.space_group_name_H-M   'P 1'
#
loop_
_entity.id
_entity.type
_entity.pdbx_description
1 polymer ?
#
loop_
_entity_poly.entity_id
_entity_poly.type
_entity_poly.pdbx_seq_one_letter_code
_entity_poly.pdbx_strand_id
1 'polypeptide(L)'
;MKDHPVSTVFSRKATLQVKRISEARACLSLFLKKSHPACKCPKLTSNKFDLYGNSPLIVYFFLNYSKLQQHGQEVLISRREKTKLIPDSAMTYADIIHLATKNMETRRMKLRQLYRLHESEWTYFNSYLTDLRENFRR
;
A
#
# COMPACT_ATOMS: atom_id res chain seq x y z
N MET A 1 54.98 -19.24 -30.26
CA MET A 1 53.63 -18.98 -30.78
C MET A 1 52.61 -19.62 -29.86
N LYS A 2 51.87 -18.83 -29.09
CA LYS A 2 50.69 -19.25 -28.32
C LYS A 2 49.85 -17.99 -28.13
N ASP A 3 48.97 -17.75 -29.10
CA ASP A 3 48.04 -16.63 -29.08
C ASP A 3 46.89 -16.95 -28.13
N HIS A 4 46.76 -16.17 -27.06
CA HIS A 4 45.57 -16.19 -26.21
C HIS A 4 44.52 -15.25 -26.82
N PRO A 5 43.27 -15.71 -27.07
CA PRO A 5 42.23 -14.80 -27.50
C PRO A 5 41.77 -14.00 -26.27
N VAL A 6 42.04 -12.70 -26.30
CA VAL A 6 41.51 -11.72 -25.36
C VAL A 6 39.98 -11.78 -25.45
N SER A 7 39.35 -12.37 -24.43
CA SER A 7 37.89 -12.35 -24.26
C SER A 7 37.45 -10.91 -24.09
N THR A 8 37.02 -10.31 -25.19
CA THR A 8 36.47 -8.96 -25.20
C THR A 8 35.06 -9.07 -24.63
N VAL A 9 34.92 -8.79 -23.33
CA VAL A 9 33.61 -8.67 -22.68
C VAL A 9 32.93 -7.42 -23.25
N PHE A 10 32.25 -7.59 -24.38
CA PHE A 10 31.40 -6.55 -24.95
C PHE A 10 30.30 -6.23 -23.93
N SER A 11 30.47 -5.10 -23.24
CA SER A 11 29.42 -4.47 -22.45
C SER A 11 28.24 -4.22 -23.38
N ARG A 12 27.22 -5.09 -23.29
CA ARG A 12 25.96 -4.94 -24.04
C ARG A 12 25.26 -3.71 -23.49
N LYS A 13 25.45 -2.57 -24.15
CA LYS A 13 24.70 -1.35 -23.86
C LYS A 13 23.21 -1.65 -24.02
N ALA A 14 22.43 -1.32 -23.01
CA ALA A 14 20.97 -1.50 -23.05
C ALA A 14 20.40 -0.78 -24.28
N THR A 15 19.54 -1.47 -25.03
CA THR A 15 18.85 -0.91 -26.20
C THR A 15 18.00 0.30 -25.79
N LEU A 16 17.79 1.23 -26.73
CA LEU A 16 17.02 2.45 -26.51
C LEU A 16 15.63 2.19 -25.90
N GLN A 17 14.99 1.08 -26.29
CA GLN A 17 13.71 0.64 -25.72
C GLN A 17 13.83 0.29 -24.23
N VAL A 18 14.89 -0.42 -23.82
CA VAL A 18 15.12 -0.76 -22.41
C VAL A 18 15.32 0.50 -21.59
N LYS A 19 16.08 1.47 -22.11
CA LYS A 19 16.28 2.78 -21.45
C LYS A 19 14.96 3.53 -21.26
N ARG A 20 14.14 3.62 -22.31
CA ARG A 20 12.80 4.24 -22.24
C ARG A 20 11.87 3.54 -21.24
N ILE A 21 11.90 2.21 -21.18
CA ILE A 21 11.11 1.44 -20.20
C ILE A 21 11.61 1.71 -18.79
N SER A 22 12.93 1.74 -18.56
CA SER A 22 13.49 2.05 -17.25
C SER A 22 13.19 3.49 -16.81
N GLU A 23 13.23 4.46 -17.73
CA GLU A 23 12.84 5.85 -17.46
C GLU A 23 11.35 5.97 -17.17
N ALA A 24 10.49 5.28 -17.93
CA ALA A 24 9.06 5.23 -17.66
C ALA A 24 8.75 4.58 -16.31
N ARG A 25 9.48 3.52 -15.92
CA ARG A 25 9.38 2.90 -14.59
C ARG A 25 9.87 3.85 -13.49
N ALA A 26 10.94 4.59 -13.72
CA ALA A 26 11.45 5.60 -12.78
C ALA A 26 10.43 6.74 -12.60
N CYS A 27 9.84 7.25 -13.68
CA CYS A 27 8.73 8.21 -13.63
C CYS A 27 7.52 7.65 -12.88
N LEU A 28 7.09 6.42 -13.19
CA LEU A 28 5.99 5.78 -12.47
C LEU A 28 6.31 5.57 -10.98
N SER A 29 7.58 5.34 -10.64
CA SER A 29 8.02 5.26 -9.24
C SER A 29 8.05 6.62 -8.54
N LEU A 30 8.32 7.72 -9.27
CA LEU A 30 8.17 9.09 -8.76
C LEU A 30 6.69 9.43 -8.51
N PHE A 31 5.79 8.89 -9.34
CA PHE A 31 4.34 8.90 -9.12
C PHE A 31 3.87 7.74 -8.24
N LEU A 32 4.69 7.30 -7.27
CA LEU A 32 4.40 6.20 -6.36
C LEU A 32 2.93 6.27 -5.94
N LYS A 33 2.11 5.32 -6.43
CA LYS A 33 0.67 5.30 -6.17
C LYS A 33 0.50 5.26 -4.66
N LYS A 34 0.15 6.41 -4.07
CA LYS A 34 -0.14 6.51 -2.64
C LYS A 34 -1.25 5.51 -2.34
N SER A 35 -1.03 4.65 -1.34
CA SER A 35 -2.04 3.69 -0.92
C SER A 35 -3.30 4.45 -0.49
N HIS A 36 -4.46 3.88 -0.78
CA HIS A 36 -5.71 4.48 -0.37
C HIS A 36 -5.82 4.47 1.17
N PRO A 37 -6.44 5.50 1.79
CA PRO A 37 -6.84 5.45 3.19
C PRO A 37 -7.60 4.17 3.50
N ALA A 38 -7.24 3.52 4.59
CA ALA A 38 -7.88 2.32 5.10
C ALA A 38 -9.10 2.72 5.93
N CYS A 39 -10.10 3.29 5.27
CA CYS A 39 -11.34 3.73 5.90
C CYS A 39 -12.55 2.97 5.33
N LYS A 40 -13.64 2.95 6.10
CA LYS A 40 -14.93 2.50 5.58
C LYS A 40 -15.37 3.42 4.44
N CYS A 41 -15.99 2.84 3.42
CA CYS A 41 -16.62 3.62 2.36
C CYS A 41 -17.58 4.65 2.98
N PRO A 42 -17.46 5.95 2.62
CA PRO A 42 -18.38 6.96 3.10
C PRO A 42 -19.82 6.59 2.75
N LYS A 43 -20.75 6.79 3.69
CA LYS A 43 -22.17 6.61 3.41
C LYS A 43 -22.56 7.59 2.29
N LEU A 44 -23.20 7.06 1.26
CA LEU A 44 -23.74 7.86 0.17
C LEU A 44 -25.00 8.57 0.68
N THR A 45 -25.04 9.89 0.50
CA THR A 45 -26.25 10.68 0.77
C THR A 45 -27.04 10.83 -0.51
N SER A 46 -28.37 10.72 -0.41
CA SER A 46 -29.26 11.03 -1.53
C SER A 46 -29.35 12.54 -1.66
N ASN A 47 -28.86 13.07 -2.77
CA ASN A 47 -28.97 14.47 -3.13
C ASN A 47 -29.97 14.64 -4.28
N LYS A 48 -30.72 15.73 -4.29
CA LYS A 48 -31.63 16.08 -5.39
C LYS A 48 -30.93 17.12 -6.25
N PHE A 49 -30.67 16.76 -7.50
CA PHE A 49 -30.06 17.64 -8.48
C PHE A 49 -31.14 18.15 -9.42
N ASP A 50 -31.23 19.47 -9.57
CA ASP A 50 -32.11 20.07 -10.56
C ASP A 50 -31.48 19.92 -11.95
N LEU A 51 -32.19 19.21 -12.84
CA LEU A 51 -31.79 19.08 -14.24
C LEU A 51 -31.76 20.43 -14.95
N TYR A 52 -32.68 21.34 -14.62
CA TYR A 52 -32.67 22.69 -15.19
C TYR A 52 -31.78 23.65 -14.41
N GLY A 53 -31.06 23.15 -13.41
CA GLY A 53 -30.01 23.91 -12.75
C GLY A 53 -29.10 24.54 -13.80
N ASN A 54 -28.57 25.72 -13.50
CA ASN A 54 -27.82 26.62 -14.41
C ASN A 54 -26.54 26.04 -15.05
N SER A 55 -26.39 24.72 -15.16
CA SER A 55 -25.38 24.02 -15.95
C SER A 55 -25.58 24.31 -17.45
N PRO A 56 -24.65 25.06 -18.08
CA PRO A 56 -24.77 25.41 -19.50
C PRO A 56 -24.80 24.18 -20.41
N LEU A 57 -24.18 23.07 -19.98
CA LEU A 57 -24.10 21.83 -20.74
C LEU A 57 -25.46 21.13 -20.83
N ILE A 58 -26.22 21.11 -19.72
CA ILE A 58 -27.55 20.50 -19.68
C ILE A 58 -28.55 21.38 -20.44
N VAL A 59 -28.46 22.71 -20.29
CA VAL A 59 -29.28 23.65 -21.07
C VAL A 59 -29.04 23.48 -22.57
N TYR A 60 -27.77 23.39 -23.01
CA TYR A 60 -27.42 23.15 -24.41
C TYR A 60 -28.00 21.81 -24.92
N PHE A 61 -27.90 20.74 -24.12
CA PHE A 61 -28.47 19.45 -24.49
C PHE A 61 -30.00 19.55 -24.66
N PHE A 62 -30.68 20.24 -23.74
CA PHE A 62 -32.13 20.37 -23.80
C PHE A 62 -32.60 21.16 -25.03
N LEU A 63 -31.92 22.26 -25.36
CA LEU A 63 -32.24 23.09 -26.53
C LEU A 63 -32.05 22.36 -27.86
N ASN A 64 -31.05 21.48 -27.95
CA ASN A 64 -30.66 20.87 -29.23
C ASN A 64 -31.22 19.46 -29.45
N TYR A 65 -31.46 18.69 -28.39
CA TYR A 65 -31.72 17.24 -28.51
C TYR A 65 -32.97 16.75 -27.79
N SER A 66 -33.62 17.59 -26.97
CA SER A 66 -34.81 17.20 -26.20
C SER A 66 -36.05 17.92 -26.71
N LYS A 67 -37.14 17.15 -26.87
CA LYS A 67 -38.48 17.68 -27.16
C LYS A 67 -39.32 17.91 -25.89
N LEU A 68 -38.73 17.79 -24.69
CA LEU A 68 -39.49 17.97 -23.45
C LEU A 68 -39.95 19.44 -23.32
N GLN A 69 -41.20 19.69 -23.68
CA GLN A 69 -41.93 20.90 -23.29
C GLN A 69 -42.36 20.77 -21.83
N GLN A 70 -41.43 20.96 -20.89
CA GLN A 70 -41.79 21.14 -19.48
C GLN A 70 -41.36 22.54 -19.05
N HIS A 71 -42.03 23.54 -19.62
CA HIS A 71 -41.89 24.92 -19.17
C HIS A 71 -42.51 25.07 -17.78
N GLY A 72 -41.72 25.57 -16.83
CA GLY A 72 -42.18 25.93 -15.48
C GLY A 72 -42.17 24.80 -14.44
N GLN A 73 -41.67 23.60 -14.76
CA GLN A 73 -41.59 22.50 -13.80
C GLN A 73 -40.14 22.12 -13.48
N GLU A 74 -39.75 22.21 -12.21
CA GLU A 74 -38.43 21.75 -11.74
C GLU A 74 -38.34 20.23 -11.82
N VAL A 75 -37.45 19.70 -12.65
CA VAL A 75 -37.19 18.26 -12.76
C VAL A 75 -35.98 17.92 -11.89
N LEU A 76 -36.27 17.39 -10.70
CA LEU A 76 -35.24 16.97 -9.76
C LEU A 76 -34.89 15.49 -9.97
N ILE A 77 -33.62 15.20 -10.26
CA ILE A 77 -33.08 13.83 -10.26
C ILE A 77 -32.47 13.52 -8.89
N SER A 78 -32.81 12.37 -8.34
CA SER A 78 -32.13 11.84 -7.16
C SER A 78 -30.82 11.15 -7.54
N ARG A 79 -29.70 11.64 -7.00
CA ARG A 79 -28.36 11.05 -7.17
C ARG A 79 -27.75 10.72 -5.81
N ARG A 80 -27.03 9.60 -5.75
CA ARG A 80 -26.25 9.22 -4.56
C ARG A 80 -24.82 9.75 -4.68
N GLU A 81 -24.42 10.62 -3.76
CA GLU A 81 -23.09 11.26 -3.79
C GLU A 81 -22.33 11.01 -2.50
N LYS A 82 -20.99 11.03 -2.60
CA LYS A 82 -20.09 10.98 -1.45
C LYS A 82 -19.93 12.40 -0.91
N THR A 83 -20.61 12.72 0.17
CA THR A 83 -20.56 14.05 0.80
C THR A 83 -19.53 14.14 1.91
N LYS A 84 -19.18 13.02 2.55
CA LYS A 84 -18.15 12.98 3.59
C LYS A 84 -16.77 12.77 2.96
N LEU A 85 -15.93 13.79 3.07
CA LEU A 85 -14.50 13.69 2.78
C LEU A 85 -13.84 12.74 3.79
N ILE A 86 -12.87 11.97 3.30
CA ILE A 86 -12.06 11.12 4.17
C ILE A 86 -11.15 12.06 4.97
N PRO A 87 -11.09 11.96 6.30
CA PRO A 87 -10.23 12.81 7.09
C PRO A 87 -8.75 12.56 6.74
N ASP A 88 -7.96 13.64 6.66
CA ASP A 88 -6.53 13.59 6.31
C ASP A 88 -5.69 12.80 7.32
N SER A 89 -6.20 12.57 8.53
CA SER A 89 -5.58 11.76 9.57
C SER A 89 -5.77 10.25 9.38
N ALA A 90 -6.49 9.80 8.34
CA ALA A 90 -6.73 8.38 8.11
C ALA A 90 -5.47 7.66 7.62
N MET A 91 -5.04 6.62 8.36
CA MET A 91 -3.94 5.76 7.93
C MET A 91 -4.25 5.09 6.59
N THR A 92 -3.25 4.95 5.74
CA THR A 92 -3.37 4.19 4.50
C THR A 92 -3.16 2.69 4.75
N TYR A 93 -3.60 1.86 3.80
CA TYR A 93 -3.33 0.43 3.87
C TYR A 93 -1.83 0.10 3.97
N ALA A 94 -0.96 0.89 3.32
CA ALA A 94 0.49 0.73 3.44
C ALA A 94 0.97 0.99 4.88
N ASP A 95 0.47 2.04 5.53
CA ASP A 95 0.86 2.38 6.90
C ASP A 95 0.46 1.27 7.88
N ILE A 96 -0.74 0.70 7.71
CA ILE A 96 -1.23 -0.41 8.53
C ILE A 96 -0.36 -1.65 8.34
N ILE A 97 -0.06 -2.01 7.08
CA ILE A 97 0.79 -3.17 6.78
C ILE A 97 2.18 -2.97 7.40
N HIS A 98 2.77 -1.78 7.23
CA HIS A 98 4.08 -1.46 7.78
C HIS A 98 4.09 -1.50 9.32
N LEU A 99 3.04 -0.99 9.96
CA LEU A 99 2.91 -1.08 11.42
C LEU A 99 2.80 -2.53 11.89
N ALA A 100 2.00 -3.35 11.20
CA ALA A 100 1.83 -4.76 11.52
C ALA A 100 3.14 -5.54 11.37
N THR A 101 3.87 -5.36 10.26
CA THR A 101 5.15 -6.04 10.02
C THR A 101 6.19 -5.64 11.05
N LYS A 102 6.30 -4.34 11.37
CA LYS A 102 7.21 -3.85 12.43
C LYS A 102 6.89 -4.47 13.80
N ASN A 103 5.61 -4.58 14.14
CA ASN A 103 5.18 -5.20 15.40
C ASN A 103 5.51 -6.70 15.44
N MET A 104 5.31 -7.42 14.32
CA MET A 104 5.66 -8.84 14.22
C MET A 104 7.17 -9.05 14.37
N GLU A 105 7.99 -8.20 13.75
CA GLU A 105 9.44 -8.26 13.87
C GLU A 105 9.91 -8.01 15.31
N THR A 106 9.32 -7.02 15.98
CA THR A 106 9.59 -6.74 17.40
C THR A 106 9.24 -7.94 18.28
N ARG A 107 8.09 -8.58 18.06
CA ARG A 107 7.69 -9.80 18.79
C ARG A 107 8.65 -10.96 18.53
N ARG A 108 9.06 -11.14 17.27
CA ARG A 108 10.04 -12.17 16.89
C ARG A 108 11.39 -11.95 17.57
N MET A 109 11.84 -10.69 17.69
CA MET A 109 13.07 -10.36 18.41
C MET A 109 12.97 -10.72 19.90
N LYS A 110 11.89 -10.31 20.58
CA LYS A 110 11.66 -10.63 21.99
C LYS A 110 11.63 -12.15 22.25
N LEU A 111 10.95 -12.89 21.38
CA LEU A 111 10.89 -14.35 21.48
C LEU A 111 12.28 -14.98 21.37
N ARG A 112 13.11 -14.51 20.43
CA ARG A 112 14.50 -15.00 20.30
C ARG A 112 15.35 -14.69 21.53
N GLN A 113 15.16 -13.52 22.15
CA GLN A 113 15.84 -13.19 23.40
C GLN A 113 15.41 -14.13 24.53
N LEU A 114 14.11 -14.43 24.65
CA LEU A 114 13.60 -15.37 25.64
C LEU A 114 14.18 -16.78 25.46
N TYR A 115 14.24 -17.27 24.21
CA TYR A 115 14.86 -18.56 23.92
C TYR A 115 16.33 -18.62 24.35
N ARG A 116 17.11 -17.58 24.06
CA ARG A 116 18.52 -17.51 24.49
C ARG A 116 18.67 -17.53 26.00
N LEU A 117 17.81 -16.79 26.70
CA LEU A 117 17.80 -16.76 28.15
C LEU A 117 17.47 -18.16 28.72
N HIS A 118 16.43 -18.80 28.20
CA HIS A 118 16.07 -20.17 28.58
C HIS A 118 17.20 -21.17 28.34
N GLU A 119 17.88 -21.11 27.19
CA GLU A 119 19.05 -21.99 26.96
C GLU A 119 20.17 -21.73 27.96
N SER A 120 20.46 -20.47 28.29
CA SER A 120 21.48 -20.13 29.29
C SER A 120 21.12 -20.61 30.69
N GLU A 121 19.86 -20.50 31.10
CA GLU A 121 19.39 -20.99 32.41
C GLU A 121 19.42 -22.51 32.47
N TRP A 122 19.00 -23.18 31.38
CA TRP A 122 19.00 -24.63 31.29
C TRP A 122 20.42 -25.21 31.31
N THR A 123 21.35 -24.58 30.59
CA THR A 123 22.76 -25.00 30.61
C THR A 123 23.39 -24.81 31.99
N TYR A 124 23.12 -23.67 32.64
CA TYR A 124 23.56 -23.42 34.02
C TYR A 124 23.00 -24.45 35.02
N PHE A 125 21.70 -24.76 34.91
CA PHE A 125 21.07 -25.75 35.77
C PHE A 125 21.67 -27.15 35.57
N ASN A 126 21.90 -27.56 34.32
CA ASN A 126 22.53 -28.84 34.02
C ASN A 126 23.97 -28.93 34.51
N SER A 127 24.77 -27.86 34.37
CA SER A 127 26.13 -27.84 34.91
C SER A 127 26.11 -27.97 36.43
N TYR A 128 25.23 -27.22 37.11
CA TYR A 128 25.07 -27.30 38.57
C TYR A 128 24.67 -28.71 39.05
N LEU A 129 23.72 -29.36 38.36
CA LEU A 129 23.35 -30.74 38.68
C LEU A 129 24.50 -31.73 38.47
N THR A 130 25.30 -31.52 37.43
CA THR A 130 26.47 -32.36 37.13
C THR A 130 27.52 -32.22 38.22
N ASP A 131 27.82 -30.99 38.63
CA ASP A 131 28.77 -30.70 39.71
C ASP A 131 28.33 -31.31 41.03
N LEU A 132 27.04 -31.20 41.39
CA LEU A 132 26.48 -31.86 42.56
C LEU A 132 26.68 -33.38 42.50
N ARG A 133 26.34 -34.00 41.37
CA ARG A 133 26.48 -35.45 41.19
C ARG A 133 27.92 -35.92 41.35
N GLU A 134 28.87 -35.19 40.80
CA GLU A 134 30.30 -35.52 40.93
C GLU A 134 30.79 -35.30 42.38
N ASN A 135 30.31 -34.28 43.07
CA ASN A 135 30.62 -34.07 44.49
C ASN A 135 30.05 -35.18 45.40
N PHE A 136 28.86 -35.72 45.10
CA PHE A 136 28.32 -36.87 45.84
C PHE A 136 29.02 -38.20 45.54
N ARG A 137 29.77 -38.28 44.44
CA ARG A 137 30.54 -39.47 44.03
C ARG A 137 31.97 -39.47 44.56
N ARG A 138 32.47 -38.33 45.01
CA ARG A 138 33.75 -38.16 45.71
C ARG A 138 33.60 -38.50 47.20
#